data_AF-A0A850AE66-F1
#
_entry.id   AF-A0A850AE66-F1
#
_cell.length_a   1.000
_cell.length_b   1.000
_cell.length_c   1.000
_cell.angle_alpha   90.00
_cell.angle_beta   90.00
_cell.angle_gamma   90.00
#
_symmetry.space_group_name_H-M   'P 1'
#
loop_
_entity.id
_entity.type
_entity.pdbx_description
1 polymer ?
#
loop_
_entity_poly.entity_id
_entity_poly.type
_entity_poly.pdbx_seq_one_letter_code
_entity_poly.pdbx_strand_id
1 'polypeptide(L)' 'MNDIPSDPPDPGLIYDLFTGVFRPQIVRLALQLDVFRPLADGPTDAATVARACGCSQGGAAHLLD' A
#
# COMPACT_ATOMS: atom_id res chain seq x y z
N MET A 1 -40.91 9.64 -17.28
CA MET A 1 -39.49 9.25 -17.40
C MET A 1 -38.76 10.17 -16.45
N ASN A 2 -38.34 9.70 -15.28
CA ASN A 2 -37.55 10.55 -14.37
C ASN A 2 -36.15 10.66 -14.96
N ASP A 3 -35.70 11.87 -15.24
CA ASP A 3 -34.30 12.15 -15.51
C ASP A 3 -33.52 11.82 -14.23
N ILE A 4 -32.75 10.73 -14.26
CA ILE A 4 -31.72 10.49 -13.25
C ILE A 4 -30.64 11.54 -13.53
N PRO A 5 -30.29 12.42 -12.57
CA PRO A 5 -29.14 13.29 -12.75
C PRO A 5 -27.92 12.39 -13.00
N SER A 6 -27.39 12.40 -14.22
CA SER A 6 -26.13 11.73 -14.49
C SER A 6 -25.04 12.74 -14.16
N ASP A 7 -24.43 12.59 -13.00
CA ASP A 7 -23.12 13.22 -12.78
C ASP A 7 -22.20 12.85 -13.96
N PRO A 8 -21.34 13.77 -14.41
CA PRO A 8 -20.38 13.45 -15.45
C PRO A 8 -19.54 12.23 -14.99
N PRO A 9 -19.24 11.27 -15.89
CA PRO A 9 -18.45 10.10 -15.53
C PRO A 9 -17.15 10.51 -14.85
N ASP A 10 -16.83 9.87 -13.73
CA ASP A 10 -15.57 10.11 -13.01
C ASP A 10 -14.46 9.24 -13.60
N PRO A 11 -13.49 9.81 -14.34
CA PRO A 11 -12.36 9.04 -14.85
C PRO A 11 -11.44 8.53 -13.72
N GLY A 12 -11.46 9.16 -12.54
CA GLY A 12 -10.70 8.74 -11.35
C GLY A 12 -11.06 7.32 -10.93
N LEU A 13 -12.33 6.94 -11.03
CA LEU A 13 -12.80 5.60 -10.68
C LEU A 13 -12.15 4.50 -11.54
N ILE A 14 -11.86 4.78 -12.82
CA ILE A 14 -11.18 3.83 -13.70
C ILE A 14 -9.73 3.62 -13.25
N TYR A 15 -9.04 4.71 -12.90
CA TYR A 15 -7.66 4.64 -12.41
C TYR A 15 -7.58 3.96 -11.04
N ASP A 16 -8.53 4.23 -10.15
CA ASP A 16 -8.62 3.57 -8.85
C ASP A 16 -8.88 2.08 -8.99
N LEU A 17 -9.75 1.66 -9.92
CA LEU A 17 -9.98 0.25 -10.20
C LEU A 17 -8.72 -0.42 -10.78
N PHE A 18 -8.07 0.24 -11.75
CA PHE A 18 -6.87 -0.29 -12.41
C PHE A 18 -5.69 -0.40 -11.44
N THR A 19 -5.44 0.62 -10.63
CA THR A 19 -4.33 0.65 -9.66
C THR A 19 -4.67 -0.06 -8.35
N GLY A 20 -5.96 -0.25 -8.06
CA GLY A 20 -6.45 -0.90 -6.84
C GLY A 20 -5.92 -2.33 -6.66
N VAL A 21 -5.60 -3.03 -7.76
CA VAL A 21 -4.99 -4.37 -7.73
C VAL A 21 -3.60 -4.41 -7.08
N PHE A 22 -2.89 -3.27 -7.03
CA PHE A 22 -1.58 -3.20 -6.38
C PHE A 22 -1.70 -3.20 -4.86
N ARG A 23 -2.77 -2.61 -4.28
CA ARG A 23 -2.92 -2.50 -2.82
C ARG A 23 -2.89 -3.88 -2.12
N PRO A 24 -3.63 -4.91 -2.58
CA PRO A 24 -3.51 -6.25 -2.01
C PRO A 24 -2.11 -6.86 -2.13
N GLN A 25 -1.39 -6.58 -3.22
CA GLN A 25 -0.02 -7.10 -3.41
C GLN A 25 0.98 -6.42 -2.48
N ILE A 26 0.81 -5.11 -2.23
CA ILE A 26 1.63 -4.37 -1.26
C ILE A 26 1.41 -4.93 0.16
N VAL A 27 0.16 -5.16 0.55
CA VAL A 27 -0.16 -5.79 1.85
C VAL A 27 0.41 -7.21 1.93
N ARG A 28 0.28 -8.00 0.86
CA ARG A 28 0.88 -9.34 0.80
C ARG A 28 2.41 -9.27 0.98
N LEU A 29 3.09 -8.33 0.32
CA LEU A 29 4.53 -8.16 0.44
C LEU A 29 4.94 -7.79 1.86
N ALA A 30 4.21 -6.88 2.50
CA ALA A 30 4.42 -6.49 3.90
C ALA A 30 4.28 -7.70 4.85
N LEU A 31 3.28 -8.56 4.62
CA LEU A 31 3.11 -9.80 5.39
C LEU A 31 4.24 -10.81 5.14
N GLN A 32 4.66 -10.99 3.88
CA GLN A 32 5.72 -11.93 3.51
C GLN A 32 7.09 -11.52 4.07
N LEU A 33 7.35 -10.21 4.16
CA LEU A 33 8.57 -9.66 4.75
C LEU A 33 8.48 -9.53 6.29
N ASP A 34 7.33 -9.85 6.89
CA ASP A 34 7.08 -9.74 8.32
C ASP A 34 7.34 -8.33 8.89
N VAL A 35 7.04 -7.27 8.11
CA VAL A 35 7.36 -5.88 8.51
C VAL A 35 6.55 -5.38 9.71
N PHE A 36 5.41 -6.01 9.98
CA PHE A 36 4.57 -5.65 11.13
C PHE A 36 5.20 -6.10 12.46
N ARG A 37 6.08 -7.09 12.45
CA ARG A 37 6.76 -7.57 13.66
C ARG A 37 7.72 -6.53 14.27
N PRO A 38 8.67 -5.93 13.54
CA PRO A 38 9.49 -4.84 14.07
C PRO A 38 8.70 -3.56 14.37
N LEU A 39 7.48 -3.41 13.82
CA LEU A 39 6.59 -2.28 14.10
C LEU A 39 5.64 -2.51 15.28
N ALA A 40 5.56 -3.71 15.84
CA ALA A 40 4.60 -4.07 16.87
C ALA A 40 4.78 -3.27 18.17
N ASP A 41 6.03 -2.92 18.49
CA ASP A 41 6.38 -2.17 19.71
C ASP A 41 6.29 -0.64 19.51
N GLY A 42 6.08 -0.18 18.27
CA GLY A 42 5.91 1.22 17.94
C GLY A 42 6.52 1.61 16.59
N PRO A 43 6.36 2.89 16.19
CA PRO A 43 6.94 3.41 14.96
C PRO A 43 8.47 3.28 14.95
N THR A 44 9.03 2.87 13.81
CA THR A 44 10.49 2.83 13.59
C THR A 44 10.84 3.25 12.16
N ASP A 45 12.12 3.55 11.92
CA ASP A 45 12.61 3.92 10.59
C ASP A 45 12.75 2.71 9.63
N ALA A 46 12.77 3.01 8.33
CA ALA A 46 12.92 2.01 7.28
C ALA A 46 14.25 1.25 7.35
N ALA A 47 15.32 1.87 7.87
CA ALA A 47 16.61 1.21 8.02
C ALA A 47 16.54 0.08 9.07
N THR A 48 15.80 0.30 10.16
CA THR A 48 15.59 -0.67 11.22
C THR A 48 14.68 -1.80 10.76
N VAL A 49 13.59 -1.48 10.06
CA VAL A 49 12.72 -2.51 9.44
C VAL A 49 13.52 -3.34 8.43
N ALA A 50 14.30 -2.71 7.54
CA ALA A 50 15.10 -3.43 6.55
C ALA A 50 16.11 -4.41 7.16
N ARG A 51 16.78 -4.00 8.25
CA ARG A 51 17.67 -4.90 9.01
C ARG A 51 16.90 -6.06 9.65
N ALA A 52 15.76 -5.80 10.27
CA ALA A 52 14.96 -6.82 10.93
C ALA A 52 14.36 -7.84 9.94
N CYS A 53 13.96 -7.38 8.76
CA CYS A 53 13.29 -8.17 7.73
C CYS A 53 14.23 -8.72 6.64
N GLY A 54 15.53 -8.41 6.70
CA GLY A 54 16.52 -8.90 5.74
C GLY A 54 16.30 -8.40 4.30
N CYS A 55 15.81 -7.17 4.13
CA CYS A 55 15.52 -6.59 2.82
C CYS A 55 16.30 -5.29 2.57
N SER A 56 16.16 -4.68 1.38
CA SER A 56 16.84 -3.43 1.08
C SER A 56 16.20 -2.24 1.80
N GLN A 57 17.01 -1.30 2.29
CA GLN A 57 16.50 -0.07 2.92
C GLN A 57 15.64 0.77 1.97
N GLY A 58 16.03 0.88 0.70
CA GLY A 58 15.25 1.61 -0.32
C GLY A 58 13.89 0.97 -0.56
N GLY A 59 13.83 -0.37 -0.68
CA GLY A 59 12.56 -1.08 -0.83
C GLY A 59 11.68 -0.97 0.41
N ALA A 60 12.26 -1.07 1.61
CA ALA A 60 11.54 -0.86 2.86
C ALA A 60 10.98 0.57 2.96
N ALA A 61 11.74 1.59 2.54
CA ALA A 61 11.25 2.96 2.51
C ALA A 61 10.04 3.12 1.59
N HIS A 62 10.07 2.55 0.39
CA HIS A 62 8.93 2.58 -0.53
C HIS A 62 7.71 1.79 -0.05
N LEU A 63 7.92 0.77 0.79
CA LEU A 63 6.83 -0.06 1.31
C LEU A 63 6.12 0.59 2.52
N LEU A 64 6.83 1.43 3.26
CA LEU A 64 6.35 2.04 4.51
C LEU A 64 5.76 3.45 4.34
N ASP A 65 5.97 4.07 3.19
CA ASP A 65 5.39 5.37 2.79
C ASP A 65 3.95 5.20 2.28
#